data_AF-A0A8F5GTB0-F1
#
_entry.id   AF-A0A8F5GTB0-F1
#
_cell.length_a   1.000
_cell.length_b   1.000
_cell.length_c   1.000
_cell.angle_alpha   90.00
_cell.angle_beta   90.00
_cell.angle_gamma   90.00
#
_symmetry.space_group_name_H-M   'P 1'
#
loop_
_entity.id
_entity.type
_entity.pdbx_description
1 polymer ?
#
loop_
_entity_poly.entity_id
_entity_poly.type
_entity_poly.pdbx_seq_one_letter_code
_entity_poly.pdbx_strand_id
1 'polypeptide(L)' 'MGELTKISPDIHHLHVWSICDHVKVATLHVKASPNLTIAEADKIRGSICSLLREKYGISHVTVQFETNDDD' A
#
# COMPACT_ATOMS: atom_id res chain seq x y z
N MET A 1 -5.53 10.61 -1.68
CA MET A 1 -5.61 10.04 -0.31
C MET A 1 -6.94 9.33 -0.04
N GLY A 2 -8.12 9.95 -0.26
CA GLY A 2 -9.42 9.39 0.18
C GLY A 2 -9.89 8.02 -0.35
N GLU A 3 -9.26 7.46 -1.38
CA GLU A 3 -9.60 6.09 -1.87
C GLU A 3 -8.72 5.01 -1.25
N LEU A 4 -7.49 5.33 -0.89
CA LEU A 4 -6.62 4.40 -0.14
C LEU A 4 -7.20 4.18 1.26
N THR A 5 -7.78 5.23 1.86
CA THR A 5 -8.51 5.18 3.13
C THR A 5 -9.75 4.27 3.09
N LYS A 6 -10.29 3.98 1.90
CA LYS A 6 -11.41 3.02 1.72
C LYS A 6 -10.94 1.56 1.67
N ILE A 7 -9.67 1.32 1.32
CA ILE A 7 -9.08 -0.03 1.26
C ILE A 7 -8.54 -0.43 2.63
N SER A 8 -7.86 0.49 3.31
CA SER A 8 -7.60 0.40 4.76
C SER A 8 -7.48 1.81 5.34
N PRO A 9 -8.06 2.07 6.53
CA PRO A 9 -8.13 3.41 7.08
C PRO A 9 -6.78 4.00 7.53
N ASP A 10 -5.74 3.18 7.69
CA ASP A 10 -4.48 3.58 8.33
C ASP A 10 -3.25 3.38 7.42
N ILE A 11 -3.32 3.89 6.19
CA ILE A 11 -2.13 4.11 5.35
C ILE A 11 -1.56 5.49 5.69
N HIS A 12 -0.36 5.53 6.27
CA HIS A 12 0.20 6.79 6.80
C HIS A 12 1.50 7.22 6.11
N HIS A 13 2.37 6.29 5.69
CA HIS A 13 3.54 6.61 4.86
C HIS A 13 3.33 6.10 3.43
N LEU A 14 3.43 7.00 2.45
CA LEU A 14 3.39 6.67 1.02
C LEU A 14 4.50 7.44 0.31
N HIS A 15 5.44 6.69 -0.25
CA HIS A 15 6.49 7.23 -1.10
C HIS A 15 6.32 6.70 -2.52
N VAL A 16 6.52 7.57 -3.51
CA VAL A 16 6.40 7.24 -4.93
C VAL A 16 7.60 7.80 -5.66
N TRP A 17 8.19 6.99 -6.53
CA TRP A 17 9.35 7.35 -7.34
C TRP A 17 9.13 6.96 -8.80
N SER A 18 9.64 7.78 -9.71
CA SER A 18 9.83 7.40 -11.11
C SER A 18 11.27 6.96 -11.30
N ILE A 19 11.48 5.72 -11.74
CA ILE A 19 12.81 5.21 -12.08
C ILE A 19 13.21 5.68 -13.48
N CYS A 20 12.23 5.73 -14.40
CA CYS A 20 12.33 6.31 -15.73
C CYS A 20 10.91 6.70 -16.19
N ASP A 21 10.77 7.24 -17.41
CA ASP A 21 9.49 7.74 -17.97
C ASP A 21 8.33 6.74 -17.88
N HIS A 22 8.63 5.43 -17.88
CA HIS A 22 7.63 4.36 -17.96
C HIS A 22 7.53 3.52 -16.69
N VAL A 23 8.37 3.76 -15.67
CA VAL A 23 8.43 2.93 -14.46
C VAL A 23 8.23 3.79 -13.23
N LYS A 24 7.06 3.65 -12.61
CA LYS A 24 6.75 4.23 -11.31
C LYS A 24 6.68 3.12 -10.27
N VAL A 25 7.30 3.36 -9.12
CA VAL A 25 7.31 2.44 -7.98
C VAL A 25 6.81 3.15 -6.74
N ALA A 26 6.20 2.41 -5.81
CA ALA A 26 5.74 2.95 -4.54
C ALA A 26 6.11 2.05 -3.36
N THR A 27 6.33 2.66 -2.21
CA THR A 27 6.37 1.96 -0.92
C THR A 27 5.36 2.60 0.01
N LEU A 28 4.61 1.78 0.74
CA LEU A 28 3.68 2.28 1.74
C LEU A 28 3.60 1.42 2.99
N HIS A 29 3.21 2.07 4.08
CA HIS A 29 3.01 1.47 5.39
C HIS A 29 1.52 1.40 5.68
N VAL A 30 1.07 0.24 6.15
CA VAL A 30 -0.32 -0.06 6.46
C VAL A 30 -0.38 -0.53 7.91
N LYS A 31 -1.15 0.15 8.74
CA LYS A 31 -1.45 -0.36 10.07
C LYS A 31 -2.29 -1.61 9.98
N ALA A 32 -1.84 -2.67 10.63
CA ALA A 32 -2.47 -3.96 10.71
C ALA A 32 -2.93 -4.21 12.14
N SER A 33 -4.10 -4.85 12.27
CA SER A 33 -4.48 -5.44 13.55
C SER A 33 -3.48 -6.54 13.92
N PRO A 34 -3.11 -6.72 15.20
CA PRO A 34 -2.29 -7.85 15.63
C PRO A 34 -2.94 -9.22 15.36
N ASN A 35 -4.25 -9.25 15.13
CA ASN A 35 -5.00 -10.46 14.77
C ASN A 35 -5.17 -10.64 13.25
N LEU A 36 -4.63 -9.73 12.43
CA LEU A 36 -4.71 -9.82 10.97
C LEU A 36 -3.93 -11.06 10.50
N THR A 37 -4.63 -11.96 9.81
CA THR A 37 -3.98 -13.14 9.24
C THR A 37 -3.18 -12.76 7.99
N ILE A 38 -2.18 -13.58 7.65
CA ILE A 38 -1.38 -13.41 6.43
C ILE A 38 -2.29 -13.40 5.18
N ALA A 39 -3.35 -14.21 5.16
CA ALA A 39 -4.29 -14.27 4.05
C ALA A 39 -5.12 -12.98 3.90
N GLU A 40 -5.48 -12.33 5.00
CA GLU A 40 -6.16 -11.03 4.98
C GLU A 40 -5.20 -9.91 4.57
N ALA A 41 -3.97 -9.93 5.08
CA ALA A 41 -2.92 -9.00 4.67
C ALA A 41 -2.65 -9.08 3.16
N ASP A 42 -2.57 -10.29 2.60
CA ASP A 42 -2.35 -10.46 1.16
C ASP A 42 -3.52 -9.93 0.31
N LYS A 43 -4.77 -10.09 0.77
CA LYS A 43 -5.94 -9.49 0.11
C LYS A 43 -5.85 -7.96 0.10
N ILE A 44 -5.54 -7.36 1.24
CA ILE A 44 -5.38 -5.90 1.36
C ILE A 44 -4.25 -5.42 0.44
N ARG A 45 -3.09 -6.09 0.48
CA ARG A 45 -1.94 -5.81 -0.39
C ARG A 45 -2.34 -5.89 -1.87
N GLY A 46 -3.08 -6.92 -2.26
CA GLY A 46 -3.59 -7.10 -3.62
C GLY A 46 -4.48 -5.93 -4.06
N SER A 47 -5.44 -5.53 -3.22
CA SER A 47 -6.32 -4.38 -3.52
C SER A 47 -5.54 -3.07 -3.67
N ILE A 48 -4.54 -2.83 -2.81
CA ILE A 48 -3.66 -1.67 -2.91
C ILE A 48 -2.87 -1.70 -4.24
N CYS A 49 -2.22 -2.83 -4.56
CA CYS A 49 -1.47 -3.00 -5.79
C CYS A 49 -2.34 -2.73 -7.03
N SER A 50 -3.55 -3.31 -7.08
CA SER A 50 -4.46 -3.11 -8.20
C SER A 50 -4.89 -1.65 -8.33
N LEU A 51 -5.28 -0.99 -7.23
CA LEU A 51 -5.65 0.43 -7.25
C LEU A 51 -4.49 1.30 -7.77
N LEU A 52 -3.28 1.10 -7.24
CA LEU A 52 -2.11 1.90 -7.60
C LEU A 52 -1.71 1.69 -9.06
N ARG A 53 -1.84 0.46 -9.56
CA ARG A 53 -1.57 0.14 -10.96
C ARG A 53 -2.62 0.75 -11.89
N GLU A 54 -3.90 0.51 -11.62
CA GLU A 54 -5.00 0.90 -12.52
C GLU A 54 -5.19 2.40 -12.59
N LYS A 55 -5.09 3.11 -11.45
CA LYS A 55 -5.35 4.56 -11.42
C LYS A 55 -4.12 5.42 -11.65
N TYR A 56 -2.94 4.96 -11.24
CA TYR A 56 -1.74 5.80 -11.19
C TYR A 56 -0.59 5.27 -12.06
N GLY A 57 -0.75 4.08 -12.64
CA GLY A 57 0.27 3.45 -13.48
C GLY A 57 1.52 3.02 -12.68
N ILE A 58 1.36 2.75 -11.38
CA ILE A 58 2.46 2.29 -10.52
C ILE A 58 2.58 0.78 -10.67
N SER A 59 3.69 0.32 -11.24
CA SER A 59 3.88 -1.08 -11.64
C SER A 59 4.53 -1.94 -10.56
N HIS A 60 5.27 -1.34 -9.63
CA HIS A 60 5.86 -2.03 -8.49
C HIS A 60 5.47 -1.34 -7.18
N VAL A 61 4.95 -2.12 -6.23
CA VAL A 61 4.49 -1.61 -4.94
C VAL A 61 5.03 -2.52 -3.84
N THR A 62 5.67 -1.93 -2.85
CA THR A 62 6.03 -2.59 -1.59
C THR A 62 5.06 -2.14 -0.50
N VAL A 63 4.41 -3.08 0.18
CA VAL A 63 3.50 -2.81 1.29
C VAL A 63 4.09 -3.40 2.56
N GLN A 64 4.36 -2.55 3.54
CA GLN A 64 4.77 -2.96 4.88
C GLN A 64 3.55 -2.92 5.81
N PHE A 65 3.33 -4.02 6.53
CA PHE A 65 2.28 -4.10 7.56
C PHE A 65 2.90 -3.90 8.94
N GLU A 66 2.31 -3.03 9.74
CA GLU A 66 2.81 -2.65 11.06
C GLU A 66 1.69 -2.75 12.10
N THR A 67 1.96 -3.33 13.27
CA THR A 67 0.95 -3.48 14.33
C THR A 67 0.97 -2.36 15.37
N ASN A 68 1.96 -1.47 15.28
CA ASN A 68 2.14 -0.33 16.16
C ASN A 68 2.50 0.91 15.30
N ASP A 69 2.21 2.11 15.80
CA ASP A 69 2.81 3.33 15.24
C ASP A 69 4.26 3.35 15.74
N ASP A 70 5.19 2.78 14.96
CA ASP A 70 6.61 3.04 15.14
C ASP A 70 6.98 4.23 14.23
N ASP A 71 6.44 5.40 14.59
CA ASP A 71 6.97 6.76 14.33
C ASP A 71 6.81 7.61 15.59
#